data_AF-A0A7K8IML0-F1
#
_entry.id   AF-A0A7K8IML0-F1
#
_cell.length_a   1.000
_cell.length_b   1.000
_cell.length_c   1.000
_cell.angle_alpha   90.00
_cell.angle_beta   90.00
_cell.angle_gamma   90.00
#
_symmetry.space_group_name_H-M   'P 1'
#
loop_
_entity.id
_entity.type
_entity.pdbx_description
1 polymer ?
#
loop_
_entity_poly.entity_id
_entity_poly.type
_entity_poly.pdbx_seq_one_letter_code
_entity_poly.pdbx_strand_id
1 'polypeptide(L)'
;ESQRMVQEIRQRFTRLPDQSLLLWLYECWFLGANEDIVLTSFEAGQLGSLSRDVAVDRHIGSWVGPFSLWTLLVASVREAYTVDEVMVYRDRWNTRLEGVQYLTELTMLDILYGNTRNADYLDDPDEAYCTWHIWEAFKKSAPPFYAKALSSITWHRDLKVLRLKAYVWDYRPKPSSLPQDGFVEIQPKEYAASGDDPCTICHEELSRNTCELECGHEFHRECIRTWLQEHSSTCPICRDYAVFPADVPERNSSKHYKAKAWKRSVF
;
A
#
# COMPACT_ATOMS: atom_id res chain seq x y z
N GLU A 1 34.00 2.36 -11.15
CA GLU A 1 33.22 2.32 -9.90
C GLU A 1 32.02 3.26 -9.97
N SER A 2 32.25 4.57 -10.10
CA SER A 2 31.19 5.59 -10.24
C SER A 2 30.12 5.27 -11.32
N GLN A 3 30.51 4.87 -12.54
CA GLN A 3 29.57 4.46 -13.60
C GLN A 3 28.66 3.28 -13.21
N ARG A 4 29.21 2.32 -12.47
CA ARG A 4 28.47 1.14 -12.04
C ARG A 4 27.42 1.51 -10.99
N MET A 5 27.80 2.33 -10.01
CA MET A 5 26.87 2.86 -9.02
C MET A 5 25.73 3.65 -9.67
N VAL A 6 26.03 4.56 -10.61
CA VAL A 6 25.00 5.32 -11.35
C VAL A 6 24.04 4.39 -12.10
N GLN A 7 24.56 3.32 -12.71
CA GLN A 7 23.73 2.33 -13.40
C GLN A 7 22.84 1.54 -12.42
N GLU A 8 23.37 1.13 -11.27
CA GLU A 8 22.61 0.44 -10.22
C GLU A 8 21.49 1.33 -9.66
N ILE A 9 21.77 2.62 -9.44
CA ILE A 9 20.75 3.59 -9.00
C ILE A 9 19.64 3.72 -10.05
N ARG A 10 19.99 3.87 -11.33
CA ARG A 10 18.99 3.93 -12.41
C ARG A 10 18.13 2.66 -12.46
N GLN A 11 18.73 1.49 -12.35
CA GLN A 11 17.99 0.23 -12.39
C GLN A 11 17.01 0.09 -11.22
N ARG A 12 17.39 0.58 -10.04
CA ARG A 12 16.61 0.41 -8.81
C ARG A 12 15.58 1.51 -8.58
N PHE A 13 15.86 2.75 -8.96
CA PHE A 13 15.07 3.91 -8.54
C PHE A 13 14.40 4.68 -9.70
N THR A 14 14.43 4.17 -10.92
CA THR A 14 13.71 4.83 -12.04
C THR A 14 12.21 4.71 -11.85
N ARG A 15 11.51 5.84 -11.90
CA ARG A 15 10.05 5.92 -11.83
C ARG A 15 9.39 5.14 -12.97
N LEU A 16 8.33 4.38 -12.68
CA LEU A 16 7.52 3.72 -13.70
C LEU A 16 6.71 4.73 -14.53
N PRO A 17 6.27 4.38 -15.76
CA PRO A 17 5.34 5.24 -16.50
C PRO A 17 4.05 5.41 -15.69
N ASP A 18 3.48 6.62 -15.70
CA ASP A 18 2.20 6.97 -15.05
C ASP A 18 2.16 6.81 -13.51
N GLN A 19 3.29 6.50 -12.88
CA GLN A 19 3.39 6.42 -11.43
C GLN A 19 3.36 7.82 -10.79
N SER A 20 2.54 7.97 -9.75
CA SER A 20 2.50 9.16 -8.90
C SER A 20 3.90 9.49 -8.38
N LEU A 21 4.30 10.76 -8.46
CA LEU A 21 5.61 11.23 -7.99
C LEU A 21 5.81 10.96 -6.48
N LEU A 22 4.73 11.06 -5.69
CA LEU A 22 4.74 10.78 -4.25
C LEU A 22 4.91 9.29 -3.97
N LEU A 23 4.21 8.43 -4.71
CA LEU A 23 4.35 6.98 -4.59
C LEU A 23 5.76 6.53 -5.01
N TRP A 24 6.31 7.12 -6.06
CA TRP A 24 7.68 6.87 -6.48
C TRP A 24 8.72 7.27 -5.42
N LEU A 25 8.57 8.44 -4.79
CA LEU A 25 9.46 8.83 -3.69
C LEU A 25 9.35 7.84 -2.52
N TYR A 26 8.14 7.45 -2.13
CA TYR A 26 7.96 6.43 -1.09
C TYR A 26 8.62 5.10 -1.49
N GLU A 27 8.47 4.68 -2.75
CA GLU A 27 9.12 3.47 -3.26
C GLU A 27 10.65 3.59 -3.20
N CYS A 28 11.21 4.75 -3.55
CA CYS A 28 12.64 5.00 -3.40
C CYS A 28 13.11 4.85 -1.95
N TRP A 29 12.37 5.41 -0.99
CA TRP A 29 12.64 5.18 0.43
C TRP A 29 12.61 3.69 0.77
N PHE A 30 11.55 2.99 0.37
CA PHE A 30 11.38 1.57 0.65
C PHE A 30 12.47 0.70 0.04
N LEU A 31 12.93 1.08 -1.16
CA LEU A 31 14.06 0.50 -1.85
C LEU A 31 15.39 1.05 -1.31
N GLY A 32 15.48 1.62 -0.11
CA GLY A 32 16.74 1.93 0.54
C GLY A 32 17.46 3.17 0.00
N ALA A 33 16.78 4.12 -0.63
CA ALA A 33 17.41 5.39 -1.03
C ALA A 33 17.92 6.20 0.18
N ASN A 34 17.40 5.91 1.37
CA ASN A 34 17.77 6.48 2.66
C ASN A 34 18.99 5.83 3.31
N GLU A 35 19.51 4.75 2.72
CA GLU A 35 20.80 4.17 3.12
C GLU A 35 21.96 5.11 2.75
N ASP A 36 23.20 4.73 3.10
CA ASP A 36 24.41 5.53 2.91
C ASP A 36 24.87 5.63 1.43
N ILE A 37 23.94 5.93 0.51
CA ILE A 37 24.21 6.20 -0.90
C ILE A 37 24.52 7.70 -1.03
N VAL A 38 25.80 8.06 -0.95
CA VAL A 38 26.26 9.46 -1.10
C VAL A 38 26.74 9.70 -2.52
N LEU A 39 26.22 10.75 -3.15
CA LEU A 39 26.54 11.13 -4.53
C LEU A 39 27.35 12.41 -4.56
N THR A 40 28.39 12.44 -5.39
CA THR A 40 29.04 13.69 -5.81
C THR A 40 28.16 14.44 -6.82
N SER A 41 28.41 15.74 -7.01
CA SER A 41 27.74 16.53 -8.06
C SER A 41 27.88 15.91 -9.46
N PHE A 42 29.03 15.29 -9.73
CA PHE A 42 29.29 14.61 -11.01
C PHE A 42 28.42 13.36 -11.19
N GLU A 43 28.20 12.59 -10.14
CA GLU A 43 27.35 11.39 -10.18
C GLU A 43 25.87 11.75 -10.25
N ALA A 44 25.44 12.75 -9.49
CA ALA A 44 24.08 13.29 -9.55
C ALA A 44 23.74 13.79 -10.98
N GLY A 45 24.66 14.53 -11.61
CA GLY A 45 24.55 14.98 -13.00
C GLY A 45 24.46 13.85 -14.03
N GLN A 46 24.87 12.63 -13.67
CA GLN A 46 24.80 11.46 -14.54
C GLN A 46 23.56 10.59 -14.29
N LEU A 47 22.70 10.87 -13.32
CA LEU A 47 21.50 10.05 -13.09
C LEU A 47 20.52 10.12 -14.26
N GLY A 48 20.45 11.24 -14.98
CA GLY A 48 19.60 11.39 -16.15
C GLY A 48 18.12 11.34 -15.79
N SER A 49 17.31 10.62 -16.57
CA SER A 49 15.85 10.61 -16.38
C SER A 49 15.39 9.58 -15.34
N LEU A 50 15.67 9.86 -14.07
CA LEU A 50 15.35 8.97 -12.97
C LEU A 50 13.87 9.09 -12.57
N SER A 51 13.40 10.32 -12.40
CA SER A 51 12.00 10.61 -12.06
C SER A 51 11.09 10.57 -13.28
N ARG A 52 11.63 10.62 -14.51
CA ARG A 52 10.83 10.80 -15.74
C ARG A 52 9.99 12.07 -15.68
N ASP A 53 10.54 13.09 -15.05
CA ASP A 53 9.95 14.40 -14.89
C ASP A 53 11.05 15.43 -15.15
N VAL A 54 10.85 16.27 -16.16
CA VAL A 54 11.90 17.18 -16.64
C VAL A 54 12.27 18.22 -15.59
N ALA A 55 11.33 18.67 -14.77
CA ALA A 55 11.60 19.65 -13.73
C ALA A 55 12.41 19.01 -12.60
N VAL A 56 11.97 17.85 -12.12
CA VAL A 56 12.66 17.12 -11.04
C VAL A 56 14.04 16.64 -11.48
N ASP A 57 14.18 16.02 -12.65
CA ASP A 57 15.46 15.51 -13.17
C ASP A 57 16.49 16.64 -13.40
N ARG A 58 16.01 17.84 -13.77
CA ARG A 58 16.87 19.03 -13.87
C ARG A 58 17.43 19.43 -12.51
N HIS A 59 16.58 19.44 -11.48
CA HIS A 59 17.06 19.72 -10.12
C HIS A 59 18.06 18.66 -9.69
N ILE A 60 17.74 17.37 -9.81
CA ILE A 60 18.65 16.23 -9.47
C ILE A 60 20.05 16.43 -10.06
N GLY A 61 20.15 16.79 -11.35
CA GLY A 61 21.44 16.96 -12.02
C GLY A 61 22.19 18.25 -11.69
N SER A 62 21.57 19.20 -11.00
CA SER A 62 22.12 20.54 -10.72
C SER A 62 22.66 20.73 -9.29
N TRP A 63 22.45 19.76 -8.40
CA TRP A 63 22.90 19.86 -7.01
C TRP A 63 24.43 19.87 -6.88
N VAL A 64 24.94 20.69 -5.95
CA VAL A 64 26.38 20.87 -5.72
C VAL A 64 26.76 20.41 -4.32
N GLY A 65 27.56 19.35 -4.23
CA GLY A 65 28.05 18.80 -2.96
C GLY A 65 27.77 17.30 -2.82
N PRO A 66 28.24 16.68 -1.73
CA PRO A 66 27.82 15.34 -1.36
C PRO A 66 26.41 15.39 -0.78
N PHE A 67 25.48 14.64 -1.36
CA PHE A 67 24.14 14.44 -0.81
C PHE A 67 23.83 12.96 -0.74
N SER A 68 23.09 12.53 0.29
CA SER A 68 22.47 11.21 0.21
C SER A 68 21.44 11.20 -0.92
N LEU A 69 21.28 10.05 -1.58
CA LEU A 69 20.30 9.88 -2.64
C LEU A 69 18.91 10.31 -2.15
N TRP A 70 18.49 9.91 -0.94
CA TRP A 70 17.22 10.34 -0.38
C TRP A 70 17.07 11.86 -0.28
N THR A 71 18.06 12.56 0.29
CA THR A 71 18.02 14.02 0.43
C THR A 71 17.94 14.70 -0.93
N LEU A 72 18.71 14.18 -1.90
CA LEU A 72 18.72 14.67 -3.27
C LEU A 72 17.34 14.55 -3.92
N LEU A 73 16.68 13.39 -3.81
CA LEU A 73 15.37 13.15 -4.42
C LEU A 73 14.28 14.01 -3.78
N VAL A 74 14.22 14.05 -2.45
CA VAL A 74 13.26 14.86 -1.68
C VAL A 74 13.41 16.34 -2.02
N ALA A 75 14.63 16.86 -1.99
CA ALA A 75 14.86 18.26 -2.25
C ALA A 75 14.58 18.63 -3.72
N SER A 76 14.91 17.76 -4.67
CA SER A 76 14.62 18.00 -6.09
C SER A 76 13.13 18.07 -6.38
N VAL A 77 12.30 17.26 -5.72
CA VAL A 77 10.84 17.35 -5.86
C VAL A 77 10.29 18.62 -5.21
N ARG A 78 10.80 19.00 -4.04
CA ARG A 78 10.40 20.24 -3.35
C ARG A 78 10.73 21.52 -4.11
N GLU A 79 11.84 21.53 -4.84
CA GLU A 79 12.24 22.67 -5.65
C GLU A 79 11.48 22.72 -6.99
N ALA A 80 11.08 21.56 -7.53
CA ALA A 80 10.38 21.48 -8.80
C ALA A 80 8.92 21.92 -8.72
N TYR A 81 8.27 21.76 -7.56
CA TYR A 81 6.81 21.91 -7.44
C TYR A 81 6.38 22.49 -6.09
N THR A 82 5.24 23.18 -6.09
CA THR A 82 4.50 23.56 -4.89
C THR A 82 3.59 22.43 -4.41
N VAL A 83 3.07 22.55 -3.19
CA VAL A 83 2.11 21.57 -2.60
C VAL A 83 0.94 21.29 -3.55
N ASP A 84 0.37 22.35 -4.13
CA ASP A 84 -0.82 22.27 -4.98
C ASP A 84 -0.52 21.62 -6.35
N GLU A 85 0.72 21.69 -6.83
CA GLU A 85 1.14 21.08 -8.10
C GLU A 85 1.46 19.58 -7.94
N VAL A 86 1.98 19.16 -6.77
CA VAL A 86 2.26 17.75 -6.49
C VAL A 86 1.00 16.99 -6.05
N MET A 87 0.09 17.66 -5.33
CA MET A 87 -1.09 17.02 -4.77
C MET A 87 -2.23 16.96 -5.79
N VAL A 88 -2.47 15.77 -6.34
CA VAL A 88 -3.76 15.46 -6.98
C VAL A 88 -4.75 15.12 -5.88
N TYR A 89 -5.59 16.08 -5.47
CA TYR A 89 -6.65 15.82 -4.49
C TYR A 89 -7.51 14.65 -4.96
N ARG A 90 -7.52 13.58 -4.17
CA ARG A 90 -8.39 12.44 -4.41
C ARG A 90 -9.76 12.74 -3.79
N ASP A 91 -10.76 12.93 -4.65
CA ASP A 91 -12.14 13.16 -4.21
C ASP A 91 -12.65 12.03 -3.31
N ARG A 92 -12.40 10.77 -3.71
CA ARG A 92 -12.68 9.57 -2.90
C ARG A 92 -11.73 8.42 -3.24
N TRP A 93 -11.43 7.58 -2.25
CA TRP A 93 -10.89 6.24 -2.45
C TRP A 93 -12.00 5.21 -2.25
N ASN A 94 -11.91 4.05 -2.92
CA ASN A 94 -12.98 3.05 -2.94
C ASN A 94 -12.48 1.66 -2.50
N THR A 95 -11.19 1.38 -2.65
CA THR A 95 -10.61 0.09 -2.29
C THR A 95 -9.62 0.22 -1.14
N ARG A 96 -9.28 -0.91 -0.51
CA ARG A 96 -8.20 -0.99 0.49
C ARG A 96 -6.88 -0.46 -0.05
N LEU A 97 -6.56 -0.89 -1.28
CA LEU A 97 -5.33 -0.53 -1.97
C LEU A 97 -5.27 0.99 -2.19
N GLU A 98 -6.36 1.56 -2.71
CA GLU A 98 -6.50 2.99 -2.92
C GLU A 98 -6.42 3.80 -1.62
N GLY A 99 -7.02 3.30 -0.54
CA GLY A 99 -6.94 3.96 0.78
C GLY A 99 -5.52 3.95 1.34
N VAL A 100 -4.79 2.83 1.22
CA VAL A 100 -3.38 2.73 1.65
C VAL A 100 -2.45 3.59 0.79
N GLN A 101 -2.68 3.62 -0.54
CA GLN A 101 -1.97 4.52 -1.45
C GLN A 101 -2.20 5.98 -1.07
N TYR A 102 -3.46 6.38 -0.86
CA TYR A 102 -3.78 7.76 -0.51
C TYR A 102 -3.19 8.18 0.83
N LEU A 103 -3.21 7.31 1.85
CA LEU A 103 -2.48 7.55 3.11
C LEU A 103 -0.98 7.73 2.89
N THR A 104 -0.39 6.95 1.98
CA THR A 104 1.03 7.05 1.64
C THR A 104 1.34 8.39 0.97
N GLU A 105 0.52 8.81 0.00
CA GLU A 105 0.66 10.09 -0.70
C GLU A 105 0.52 11.28 0.26
N LEU A 106 -0.49 11.27 1.13
CA LEU A 106 -0.67 12.29 2.17
C LEU A 106 0.53 12.38 3.12
N THR A 107 1.10 11.22 3.47
CA THR A 107 2.29 11.16 4.34
C THR A 107 3.51 11.73 3.63
N MET A 108 3.70 11.40 2.36
CA MET A 108 4.80 11.96 1.56
C MET A 108 4.66 13.47 1.38
N LEU A 109 3.44 13.99 1.19
CA LEU A 109 3.21 15.43 1.13
C LEU A 109 3.57 16.13 2.44
N ASP A 110 3.20 15.54 3.58
CA ASP A 110 3.56 16.06 4.90
C ASP A 110 5.08 16.01 5.14
N ILE A 111 5.78 14.99 4.62
CA ILE A 111 7.26 14.94 4.66
C ILE A 111 7.89 16.02 3.77
N LEU A 112 7.35 16.27 2.58
CA LEU A 112 7.90 17.27 1.64
C LEU A 112 7.65 18.70 2.12
N TYR A 113 6.46 18.98 2.67
CA TYR A 113 5.98 20.35 2.87
C TYR A 113 5.32 20.61 4.23
N GLY A 114 5.22 19.60 5.09
CA GLY A 114 4.63 19.73 6.41
C GLY A 114 5.45 20.62 7.34
N ASN A 115 4.77 21.21 8.31
CA ASN A 115 5.33 22.15 9.26
C ASN A 115 5.92 21.38 10.47
N THR A 116 6.80 20.41 10.23
CA THR A 116 7.33 19.56 11.29
C THR A 116 8.38 20.31 12.10
N ARG A 117 8.07 20.43 13.39
CA ARG A 117 8.83 21.12 14.43
C ARG A 117 10.11 20.39 14.86
N ASN A 118 10.55 19.40 14.08
CA ASN A 118 11.79 18.65 14.23
C ASN A 118 12.41 18.53 12.83
N ALA A 119 13.22 19.53 12.47
CA ALA A 119 14.02 19.52 11.24
C ALA A 119 15.23 18.56 11.33
N ASP A 120 15.20 17.62 12.27
CA ASP A 120 16.28 16.72 12.57
C ASP A 120 15.88 15.31 12.10
N TYR A 121 16.26 15.03 10.84
CA TYR A 121 16.33 13.71 10.19
C TYR A 121 15.02 13.14 9.60
N LEU A 122 14.75 13.54 8.34
CA LEU A 122 14.22 12.71 7.24
C LEU A 122 13.47 11.45 7.71
N ASP A 123 12.23 11.65 8.15
CA ASP A 123 11.39 10.64 8.79
C ASP A 123 11.09 9.46 7.87
N ASP A 124 11.19 8.25 8.43
CA ASP A 124 10.65 7.04 7.82
C ASP A 124 9.14 7.23 7.56
N PRO A 125 8.65 7.20 6.31
CA PRO A 125 7.25 7.40 6.01
C PRO A 125 6.32 6.37 6.67
N ASP A 126 6.83 5.19 7.08
CA ASP A 126 6.04 4.25 7.87
C ASP A 126 5.99 4.63 9.36
N GLU A 127 7.02 5.30 9.88
CA GLU A 127 7.04 5.77 11.27
C GLU A 127 6.48 7.19 11.43
N ALA A 128 6.06 7.83 10.33
CA ALA A 128 5.43 9.14 10.36
C ALA A 128 4.15 9.13 11.25
N TYR A 129 3.98 10.22 11.99
CA TYR A 129 2.75 10.47 12.72
C TYR A 129 1.65 10.91 11.73
N CYS A 130 0.45 10.40 11.93
CA CYS A 130 -0.74 10.88 11.25
C CYS A 130 -1.10 12.24 11.83
N THR A 131 -0.63 13.31 11.18
CA THR A 131 -1.01 14.67 11.55
C THR A 131 -2.51 14.86 11.44
N TRP A 132 -3.04 15.90 12.08
CA TRP A 132 -4.46 16.23 11.98
C TRP A 132 -4.88 16.44 10.51
N HIS A 133 -4.04 17.09 9.70
CA HIS A 133 -4.30 17.31 8.27
C HIS A 133 -4.39 15.99 7.49
N ILE A 134 -3.48 15.04 7.71
CA ILE A 134 -3.53 13.70 7.09
C ILE A 134 -4.83 12.99 7.50
N TRP A 135 -5.17 13.00 8.79
CA TRP A 135 -6.36 12.35 9.31
C TRP A 135 -7.65 12.92 8.71
N GLU A 136 -7.78 14.24 8.70
CA GLU A 136 -8.95 14.95 8.22
C GLU A 136 -9.14 14.73 6.70
N ALA A 137 -8.06 14.87 5.92
CA ALA A 137 -8.09 14.61 4.49
C ALA A 137 -8.48 13.14 4.18
N PHE A 138 -7.86 12.19 4.87
CA PHE A 138 -8.14 10.76 4.67
C PHE A 138 -9.58 10.38 5.01
N LYS A 139 -10.08 10.86 6.16
CA LYS A 139 -11.45 10.60 6.62
C LYS A 139 -12.49 11.25 5.71
N LYS A 140 -12.24 12.46 5.20
CA LYS A 140 -13.16 13.18 4.31
C LYS A 140 -13.31 12.50 2.95
N SER A 141 -12.23 11.92 2.42
CA SER A 141 -12.25 11.16 1.16
C SER A 141 -12.72 9.70 1.34
N ALA A 142 -13.06 9.27 2.56
CA ALA A 142 -13.46 7.90 2.83
C ALA A 142 -14.83 7.56 2.22
N PRO A 143 -14.99 6.39 1.60
CA PRO A 143 -16.27 5.97 1.05
C PRO A 143 -17.22 5.57 2.21
N PRO A 144 -18.54 5.57 2.00
CA PRO A 144 -19.53 5.40 3.07
C PRO A 144 -19.31 4.16 3.96
N PHE A 145 -18.89 3.04 3.36
CA PHE A 145 -18.62 1.80 4.09
C PHE A 145 -17.39 1.88 5.00
N TYR A 146 -16.38 2.68 4.65
CA TYR A 146 -15.24 2.95 5.53
C TYR A 146 -15.49 4.09 6.50
N ALA A 147 -16.37 5.04 6.17
CA ALA A 147 -16.64 6.20 7.02
C ALA A 147 -17.10 5.79 8.42
N LYS A 148 -17.95 4.74 8.53
CA LYS A 148 -18.39 4.19 9.82
C LYS A 148 -17.24 3.55 10.59
N ALA A 149 -16.40 2.76 9.91
CA ALA A 149 -15.25 2.09 10.50
C ALA A 149 -14.23 3.11 11.04
N LEU A 150 -13.87 4.10 10.22
CA LEU A 150 -12.94 5.17 10.59
C LEU A 150 -13.50 6.10 11.67
N SER A 151 -14.82 6.27 11.77
CA SER A 151 -15.43 7.04 12.86
C SER A 151 -15.27 6.37 14.22
N SER A 152 -14.96 5.07 14.29
CA SER A 152 -14.63 4.37 15.55
C SER A 152 -13.19 4.63 16.01
N ILE A 153 -12.34 5.19 15.15
CA ILE A 153 -10.96 5.53 15.48
C ILE A 153 -10.94 6.96 15.98
N THR A 154 -10.40 7.14 17.19
CA THR A 154 -10.14 8.47 17.75
C THR A 154 -8.74 8.91 17.32
N TRP A 155 -8.65 10.07 16.66
CA TRP A 155 -7.36 10.66 16.36
C TRP A 155 -6.67 11.14 17.64
N HIS A 156 -5.35 10.95 17.70
CA HIS A 156 -4.48 11.46 18.75
C HIS A 156 -3.09 11.74 18.16
N ARG A 157 -2.30 12.57 18.84
CA ARG A 157 -1.00 13.05 18.33
C ARG A 157 0.01 11.94 18.06
N ASP A 158 -0.05 10.85 18.84
CA ASP A 158 0.85 9.70 18.68
C ASP A 158 0.35 8.63 17.68
N LEU A 159 -0.72 8.92 16.93
CA LEU A 159 -1.27 7.97 15.97
C LEU A 159 -0.30 7.83 14.79
N LYS A 160 0.29 6.65 14.59
CA LYS A 160 1.19 6.37 13.45
C LYS A 160 0.41 6.10 12.18
N VAL A 161 0.91 6.58 11.04
CA VAL A 161 0.33 6.30 9.71
C VAL A 161 0.29 4.79 9.45
N LEU A 162 1.35 4.06 9.79
CA LEU A 162 1.41 2.60 9.62
C LEU A 162 0.25 1.87 10.31
N ARG A 163 -0.21 2.37 11.47
CA ARG A 163 -1.37 1.79 12.18
C ARG A 163 -2.65 1.97 11.38
N LEU A 164 -2.84 3.12 10.73
CA LEU A 164 -3.99 3.36 9.85
C LEU A 164 -3.91 2.54 8.57
N LYS A 165 -2.72 2.44 7.95
CA LYS A 165 -2.52 1.59 6.77
C LYS A 165 -2.86 0.13 7.08
N ALA A 166 -2.40 -0.40 8.21
CA ALA A 166 -2.75 -1.75 8.67
C ALA A 166 -4.26 -1.90 8.90
N TYR A 167 -4.90 -0.95 9.58
CA TYR A 167 -6.35 -0.98 9.80
C TYR A 167 -7.14 -1.03 8.48
N VAL A 168 -6.81 -0.16 7.53
CA VAL A 168 -7.47 -0.12 6.22
C VAL A 168 -7.24 -1.40 5.45
N TRP A 169 -6.01 -1.94 5.47
CA TRP A 169 -5.66 -3.17 4.78
C TRP A 169 -6.40 -4.40 5.31
N ASP A 170 -6.54 -4.48 6.63
CA ASP A 170 -7.18 -5.59 7.33
C ASP A 170 -8.71 -5.47 7.33
N TYR A 171 -9.26 -4.26 7.14
CA TYR A 171 -10.70 -4.04 7.15
C TYR A 171 -11.41 -4.75 5.98
N ARG A 172 -12.45 -5.51 6.29
CA ARG A 172 -13.36 -6.12 5.31
C ARG A 172 -14.75 -5.53 5.50
N PRO A 173 -15.24 -4.68 4.59
CA PRO A 173 -16.60 -4.16 4.66
C PRO A 173 -17.59 -5.32 4.51
N LYS A 174 -18.68 -5.30 5.29
CA LYS A 174 -19.75 -6.28 5.14
C LYS A 174 -20.45 -6.07 3.79
N PRO A 175 -20.92 -7.13 3.09
CA PRO A 175 -21.63 -6.98 1.82
C PRO A 175 -22.79 -5.99 1.87
N SER A 176 -23.51 -5.94 3.01
CA SER A 176 -24.61 -5.01 3.25
C SER A 176 -24.23 -3.53 3.38
N SER A 177 -22.93 -3.20 3.38
CA SER A 177 -22.43 -1.82 3.45
C SER A 177 -21.93 -1.27 2.11
N LEU A 178 -21.84 -2.11 1.07
CA LEU A 178 -21.41 -1.69 -0.27
C LEU A 178 -22.55 -0.96 -1.02
N PRO A 179 -22.24 0.02 -1.89
CA PRO A 179 -23.25 0.67 -2.72
C PRO A 179 -23.91 -0.34 -3.68
N GLN A 180 -25.24 -0.32 -3.78
CA GLN A 180 -26.01 -1.21 -4.66
C GLN A 180 -25.97 -0.80 -6.14
N ASP A 181 -25.44 0.38 -6.46
CA ASP A 181 -25.46 0.92 -7.83
C ASP A 181 -24.31 0.35 -8.68
N GLY A 182 -24.63 -0.65 -9.52
CA GLY A 182 -23.77 -1.07 -10.64
C GLY A 182 -23.50 -2.57 -10.77
N PHE A 183 -23.97 -3.41 -9.86
CA PHE A 183 -23.93 -4.86 -10.06
C PHE A 183 -25.19 -5.31 -10.80
N VAL A 184 -25.02 -5.94 -11.97
CA VAL A 184 -26.07 -6.78 -12.54
C VAL A 184 -26.43 -7.82 -11.47
N GLU A 185 -27.68 -7.81 -11.02
CA GLU A 185 -28.24 -8.82 -10.13
C GLU A 185 -27.99 -10.21 -10.74
N ILE A 186 -26.97 -10.92 -10.26
CA ILE A 186 -27.13 -12.35 -10.11
C ILE A 186 -27.80 -12.49 -8.75
N GLN A 187 -29.13 -12.64 -8.77
CA GLN A 187 -29.91 -12.85 -7.57
C GLN A 187 -29.24 -13.96 -6.75
N PRO A 188 -28.85 -13.69 -5.49
CA PRO A 188 -28.53 -14.76 -4.57
C PRO A 188 -29.82 -15.56 -4.41
N LYS A 189 -29.86 -16.78 -4.95
CA LYS A 189 -30.87 -17.73 -4.47
C LYS A 189 -30.65 -17.83 -2.98
N GLU A 190 -31.67 -17.44 -2.21
CA GLU A 190 -31.77 -17.73 -0.79
C GLU A 190 -31.58 -19.25 -0.60
N TYR A 191 -30.36 -19.67 -0.32
CA TYR A 191 -30.14 -20.87 0.46
C TYR A 191 -29.89 -20.38 1.87
N ALA A 192 -30.96 -20.42 2.65
CA ALA A 192 -30.85 -20.51 4.09
C ALA A 192 -29.76 -21.55 4.40
N ALA A 193 -28.84 -21.21 5.30
CA ALA A 193 -27.88 -22.14 5.84
C ALA A 193 -28.60 -23.38 6.40
N SER A 194 -28.74 -24.41 5.58
CA SER A 194 -28.91 -25.78 6.02
C SER A 194 -27.50 -26.36 6.10
N GLY A 195 -27.09 -26.82 7.27
CA GLY A 195 -25.74 -27.31 7.54
C GLY A 195 -25.38 -28.64 6.86
N ASP A 196 -25.72 -28.83 5.58
CA ASP A 196 -25.53 -30.04 4.79
C ASP A 196 -25.03 -29.75 3.35
N ASP A 197 -24.50 -28.56 3.05
CA ASP A 197 -24.02 -28.28 1.68
C ASP A 197 -22.75 -29.11 1.35
N PRO A 198 -22.70 -29.83 0.22
CA PRO A 198 -21.54 -30.63 -0.17
C PRO A 198 -20.39 -29.73 -0.66
N CYS A 199 -19.15 -30.21 -0.50
CA CYS A 199 -17.96 -29.55 -1.02
C CYS A 199 -18.08 -29.35 -2.53
N THR A 200 -18.03 -28.12 -3.04
CA THR A 200 -18.28 -27.85 -4.47
C THR A 200 -17.14 -28.29 -5.40
N ILE A 201 -16.04 -28.82 -4.85
CA ILE A 201 -14.88 -29.32 -5.62
C ILE A 201 -15.02 -30.82 -5.90
N CYS A 202 -15.40 -31.61 -4.88
CA CYS A 202 -15.55 -33.07 -5.02
C CYS A 202 -17.01 -33.55 -4.99
N HIS A 203 -17.96 -32.66 -4.65
CA HIS A 203 -19.38 -32.94 -4.48
C HIS A 203 -19.74 -33.95 -3.36
N GLU A 204 -18.83 -34.16 -2.39
CA GLU A 204 -19.05 -34.99 -1.20
C GLU A 204 -19.41 -34.15 0.04
N GLU A 205 -20.03 -34.77 1.03
CA GLU A 205 -20.49 -34.12 2.28
C GLU A 205 -19.33 -33.49 3.08
N LEU A 206 -19.52 -32.28 3.60
CA LEU A 206 -18.55 -31.51 4.40
C LEU A 206 -18.38 -32.03 5.85
N SER A 207 -18.39 -33.35 6.07
CA SER A 207 -18.40 -33.94 7.41
C SER A 207 -17.01 -34.13 8.04
N ARG A 208 -15.91 -34.01 7.28
CA ARG A 208 -14.54 -34.25 7.76
C ARG A 208 -13.52 -33.29 7.14
N ASN A 209 -12.54 -32.87 7.93
CA ASN A 209 -11.37 -32.12 7.49
C ASN A 209 -11.73 -30.91 6.63
N THR A 210 -12.68 -30.10 7.08
CA THR A 210 -13.13 -28.91 6.36
C THR A 210 -12.18 -27.74 6.57
N CYS A 211 -12.23 -26.81 5.63
CA CYS A 211 -11.46 -25.58 5.63
C CYS A 211 -12.35 -24.49 5.08
N GLU A 212 -12.68 -23.53 5.94
CA GLU A 212 -13.33 -22.28 5.55
C GLU A 212 -12.27 -21.30 5.04
N LEU A 213 -12.48 -20.73 3.87
CA LEU A 213 -11.64 -19.68 3.30
C LEU A 213 -11.98 -18.32 3.92
N GLU A 214 -11.10 -17.32 3.78
CA GLU A 214 -11.37 -15.95 4.28
C GLU A 214 -12.61 -15.29 3.64
N CYS A 215 -13.10 -15.81 2.50
CA CYS A 215 -14.35 -15.38 1.87
C CYS A 215 -15.61 -16.03 2.48
N GLY A 216 -15.47 -16.90 3.48
CA GLY A 216 -16.56 -17.58 4.19
C GLY A 216 -17.07 -18.86 3.51
N HIS A 217 -16.46 -19.29 2.40
CA HIS A 217 -16.82 -20.53 1.72
C HIS A 217 -16.05 -21.72 2.29
N GLU A 218 -16.78 -22.81 2.55
CA GLU A 218 -16.24 -24.03 3.15
C GLU A 218 -16.03 -25.14 2.11
N PHE A 219 -14.90 -25.83 2.22
CA PHE A 219 -14.49 -26.94 1.35
C PHE A 219 -13.80 -28.01 2.19
N HIS A 220 -13.59 -29.21 1.65
CA HIS A 220 -12.57 -30.09 2.23
C HIS A 220 -11.19 -29.44 2.08
N ARG A 221 -10.41 -29.51 3.15
CA ARG A 221 -9.07 -28.96 3.27
C ARG A 221 -8.14 -29.44 2.16
N GLU A 222 -8.23 -30.71 1.78
CA GLU A 222 -7.44 -31.28 0.69
C GLU A 222 -7.93 -30.77 -0.68
N CYS A 223 -9.25 -30.77 -0.91
CA CYS A 223 -9.82 -30.29 -2.17
C CYS A 223 -9.44 -28.84 -2.46
N ILE A 224 -9.60 -27.95 -1.49
CA ILE A 224 -9.26 -26.54 -1.70
C ILE A 224 -7.75 -26.32 -1.76
N ARG A 225 -6.94 -27.14 -1.08
CA ARG A 225 -5.48 -27.09 -1.23
C ARG A 225 -5.03 -27.43 -2.65
N THR A 226 -5.53 -28.54 -3.20
CA THR A 226 -5.22 -28.96 -4.56
C THR A 226 -5.71 -27.94 -5.58
N TRP A 227 -6.91 -27.39 -5.40
CA TRP A 227 -7.43 -26.34 -6.27
C TRP A 227 -6.52 -25.10 -6.30
N LEU A 228 -6.11 -24.62 -5.12
CA LEU A 228 -5.25 -23.44 -5.00
C LEU A 228 -3.83 -23.64 -5.53
N GLN A 229 -3.34 -24.88 -5.51
CA GLN A 229 -2.01 -25.22 -6.02
C GLN A 229 -1.98 -25.50 -7.52
N GLU A 230 -2.99 -26.20 -8.04
CA GLU A 230 -2.95 -26.74 -9.41
C GLU A 230 -3.82 -25.97 -10.41
N HIS A 231 -4.84 -25.23 -9.95
CA HIS A 231 -5.85 -24.66 -10.85
C HIS A 231 -5.92 -23.13 -10.80
N SER A 232 -6.04 -22.53 -9.62
CA SER A 232 -6.11 -21.06 -9.46
C SER A 232 -5.91 -20.64 -8.02
N SER A 233 -5.27 -19.51 -7.73
CA SER A 233 -5.14 -18.94 -6.38
C SER A 233 -6.40 -18.26 -5.82
N THR A 234 -7.57 -18.58 -6.38
CA THR A 234 -8.86 -17.96 -6.06
C THR A 234 -9.91 -19.01 -5.65
N CYS A 235 -10.82 -18.62 -4.75
CA CYS A 235 -11.96 -19.41 -4.33
C CYS A 235 -12.78 -19.92 -5.53
N PRO A 236 -13.11 -21.22 -5.61
CA PRO A 236 -13.93 -21.78 -6.69
C PRO A 236 -15.33 -21.14 -6.81
N ILE A 237 -15.89 -20.64 -5.72
CA ILE A 237 -17.26 -20.14 -5.67
C ILE A 237 -17.34 -18.66 -6.03
N CYS A 238 -16.52 -17.82 -5.39
CA CYS A 238 -16.59 -16.35 -5.55
C CYS A 238 -15.43 -15.73 -6.31
N ARG A 239 -14.38 -16.51 -6.63
CA ARG A 239 -13.13 -16.05 -7.28
C ARG A 239 -12.33 -15.03 -6.46
N ASP A 240 -12.64 -14.82 -5.19
CA ASP A 240 -11.77 -14.07 -4.27
C ASP A 240 -10.45 -14.82 -4.01
N TYR A 241 -9.36 -14.08 -3.82
CA TYR A 241 -8.05 -14.67 -3.54
C TYR A 241 -8.07 -15.45 -2.22
N ALA A 242 -7.53 -16.67 -2.21
CA ALA A 242 -7.57 -17.55 -1.06
C ALA A 242 -6.17 -17.88 -0.54
N VAL A 243 -5.95 -17.71 0.77
CA VAL A 243 -4.69 -18.04 1.46
C VAL A 243 -4.94 -19.18 2.43
N PHE A 244 -4.05 -20.19 2.42
CA PHE A 244 -4.22 -21.39 3.24
C PHE A 244 -3.72 -21.17 4.68
N PRO A 245 -4.49 -21.52 5.73
CA PRO A 245 -4.09 -21.28 7.12
C PRO A 245 -2.82 -22.00 7.59
N ALA A 246 -2.37 -23.07 6.91
CA ALA A 246 -1.15 -23.80 7.29
C ALA A 246 0.16 -23.23 6.73
N ASP A 247 0.09 -22.18 5.90
CA ASP A 247 1.27 -21.40 5.49
C ASP A 247 1.46 -20.16 6.39
N VAL A 248 0.74 -20.10 7.50
CA VAL A 248 0.94 -19.11 8.57
C VAL A 248 1.93 -19.70 9.57
N PRO A 249 3.23 -19.32 9.56
CA PRO A 249 4.17 -19.78 10.57
C PRO A 249 3.70 -19.34 11.96
N GLU A 250 3.52 -20.32 12.85
CA GLU A 250 3.14 -20.09 14.23
C GLU A 250 4.21 -19.26 14.96
N ARG A 251 3.81 -18.03 15.30
CA ARG A 251 3.90 -17.46 16.65
C ARG A 251 5.25 -17.64 17.37
N ASN A 252 6.22 -16.78 17.06
CA ASN A 252 6.94 -16.04 18.12
C ASN A 252 7.68 -14.81 17.58
N SER A 253 7.51 -13.70 18.31
CA SER A 253 8.40 -12.51 18.32
C SER A 253 8.59 -11.74 17.01
N SER A 254 7.74 -10.74 16.74
CA SER A 254 8.13 -9.38 16.26
C SER A 254 6.91 -8.55 15.87
N LYS A 255 6.52 -7.58 16.71
CA LYS A 255 5.42 -6.63 16.43
C LYS A 255 5.68 -5.72 15.22
N HIS A 256 6.90 -5.72 14.66
CA HIS A 256 7.27 -4.95 13.46
C HIS A 256 6.99 -5.66 12.13
N TYR A 257 6.95 -6.99 12.08
CA TYR A 257 6.94 -7.74 10.81
C TYR A 257 5.54 -7.88 10.17
N LYS A 258 4.45 -7.68 10.94
CA LYS A 258 3.07 -7.86 10.43
C LYS A 258 2.44 -6.63 9.78
N ALA A 259 3.00 -5.42 9.96
CA ALA A 259 2.33 -4.18 9.54
C ALA A 259 2.55 -3.78 8.06
N LYS A 260 3.34 -4.56 7.30
CA LYS A 260 3.86 -4.18 5.98
C LYS A 260 3.43 -5.12 4.84
N ALA A 261 2.42 -5.97 5.05
CA ALA A 261 1.98 -6.97 4.07
C ALA A 261 1.48 -6.37 2.74
N TRP A 262 0.94 -5.14 2.79
CA TRP A 262 0.43 -4.41 1.62
C TRP A 262 1.50 -3.94 0.66
N LYS A 263 2.79 -3.91 1.06
CA LYS A 263 3.86 -3.31 0.27
C LYS A 263 4.00 -3.94 -1.11
N ARG A 264 4.01 -5.27 -1.20
CA ARG A 264 4.07 -6.03 -2.47
C ARG A 264 2.86 -5.85 -3.39
N SER A 265 1.75 -5.39 -2.83
CA SER A 265 0.51 -5.17 -3.60
C SER A 265 0.40 -3.72 -4.08
N VAL A 266 1.07 -2.78 -3.40
CA VAL A 266 1.11 -1.37 -3.77
C VAL A 266 2.32 -1.05 -4.67
N PHE A 267 3.45 -1.71 -4.43
CA PHE A 267 4.75 -1.51 -5.09
C PHE A 267 5.34 -2.87 -5.48
#